data_AF-A0A804HRH4-F1
#
_entry.id   AF-A0A804HRH4-F1
#
_cell.length_a   1.000
_cell.length_b   1.000
_cell.length_c   1.000
_cell.angle_alpha   90.00
_cell.angle_beta   90.00
_cell.angle_gamma   90.00
#
_symmetry.space_group_name_H-M   'P 1'
#
loop_
_entity.id
_entity.type
_entity.pdbx_description
1 polymer ?
#
loop_
_entity_poly.entity_id
_entity_poly.type
_entity_poly.pdbx_seq_one_letter_code
_entity_poly.pdbx_strand_id
1 'polypeptide(L)'
;MVYCVCNKATLLISLLSISIVRFGLASVVSTGDFNTDFHITWSPSHVNTSADGHSRTLMLDQESGSSFASNNMFLFGEIDMRIKLILGYSAGTVLAYYLTSDRPNRDEIDFEFLGNVTGQPYILQTNIYADGSGNREERIYLWFDPTKDFHTYSIFWNLYQIVLMVDWVPVRVYRNHADEGVAFPRWQPMTLKASLWNGDSWATRGGEDKVDWSKGPFVATLGDYKIDACVWKGNPRFCRAGSNSNWWNKPRLRSLTGRQRRLLKWVRKYHLIYDYCQDPKRFHGQLPTECSLPKY
;
A
#
# COMPACT_ATOMS: atom_id res chain seq x y z
N MET A 1 -58.53 63.22 -27.04
CA MET A 1 -57.87 63.78 -25.85
C MET A 1 -57.48 62.62 -24.96
N VAL A 2 -56.21 62.59 -24.53
CA VAL A 2 -55.67 61.81 -23.38
C VAL A 2 -55.40 60.29 -23.59
N TYR A 3 -54.10 60.00 -23.72
CA TYR A 3 -53.26 58.89 -23.22
C TYR A 3 -53.87 57.52 -22.85
N CYS A 4 -53.23 56.40 -23.24
CA CYS A 4 -52.19 55.78 -22.40
C CYS A 4 -51.49 54.58 -23.08
N VAL A 5 -50.19 54.48 -22.85
CA VAL A 5 -49.24 53.45 -23.27
C VAL A 5 -49.38 52.23 -22.34
N CYS A 6 -49.28 50.99 -22.86
CA CYS A 6 -48.55 49.96 -22.11
C CYS A 6 -48.01 48.84 -23.02
N ASN A 7 -46.70 48.70 -22.94
CA ASN A 7 -45.81 47.79 -23.63
C ASN A 7 -45.83 46.41 -22.96
N LYS A 8 -45.93 45.31 -23.72
CA LYS A 8 -45.50 43.98 -23.26
C LYS A 8 -44.79 43.24 -24.38
N ALA A 9 -43.51 43.57 -24.55
CA ALA A 9 -42.55 42.69 -25.19
C ALA A 9 -42.35 41.46 -24.29
N THR A 10 -42.82 40.30 -24.73
CA THR A 10 -42.64 39.03 -24.03
C THR A 10 -41.23 38.51 -24.33
N LEU A 11 -40.28 38.78 -23.43
CA LEU A 11 -38.93 38.23 -23.51
C LEU A 11 -38.95 36.77 -22.98
N LEU A 12 -38.92 35.79 -23.88
CA LEU A 12 -38.71 34.39 -23.52
C LEU A 12 -37.22 34.16 -23.25
N ILE A 13 -36.82 34.26 -21.98
CA ILE A 13 -35.49 33.88 -21.52
C ILE A 13 -35.44 32.35 -21.47
N SER A 14 -34.76 31.74 -22.45
CA SER A 14 -34.38 30.33 -22.39
C SER A 14 -33.36 30.13 -21.27
N LEU A 15 -33.80 29.58 -20.14
CA LEU A 15 -32.90 29.10 -19.08
C LEU A 15 -32.13 27.89 -19.60
N LEU A 16 -30.90 28.12 -20.07
CA LEU A 16 -29.91 27.03 -20.20
C LEU A 16 -29.62 26.50 -18.80
N SER A 17 -30.21 25.36 -18.47
CA SER A 17 -29.83 24.57 -17.31
C SER A 17 -28.41 24.05 -17.52
N ILE A 18 -27.41 24.80 -17.04
CA ILE A 18 -26.04 24.33 -16.90
C ILE A 18 -26.08 23.17 -15.91
N SER A 19 -26.05 21.94 -16.41
CA SER A 19 -25.75 20.76 -15.60
C SER A 19 -24.31 20.92 -15.10
N ILE A 20 -24.15 21.50 -13.92
CA ILE A 20 -22.88 21.49 -13.20
C ILE A 20 -22.59 20.02 -12.89
N VAL A 21 -21.77 19.38 -13.73
CA VAL A 21 -21.11 18.14 -13.38
C VAL A 21 -20.27 18.47 -12.16
N ARG A 22 -20.77 18.12 -10.97
CA ARG A 22 -19.97 18.15 -9.75
C ARG A 22 -18.89 17.10 -9.89
N PHE A 23 -17.75 17.49 -10.43
CA PHE A 23 -16.50 16.77 -10.20
C PHE A 23 -16.28 16.80 -8.68
N GLY A 24 -16.64 15.73 -8.00
CA GLY A 24 -16.22 15.52 -6.63
C GLY A 24 -14.70 15.39 -6.65
N LEU A 25 -13.99 16.46 -6.32
CA LEU A 25 -12.57 16.39 -6.04
C LEU A 25 -12.39 15.37 -4.92
N ALA A 26 -11.82 14.20 -5.24
CA ALA A 26 -11.25 13.32 -4.25
C ALA A 26 -10.12 14.09 -3.56
N SER A 27 -10.09 14.11 -2.24
CA SER A 27 -9.06 14.83 -1.49
C SER A 27 -7.77 14.01 -1.44
N VAL A 28 -7.02 14.03 -2.55
CA VAL A 28 -5.65 13.55 -2.56
C VAL A 28 -4.85 14.38 -1.56
N VAL A 29 -4.20 13.72 -0.59
CA VAL A 29 -3.36 14.40 0.41
C VAL A 29 -2.07 14.85 -0.26
N SER A 30 -1.42 13.97 -1.02
CA SER A 30 -0.22 14.31 -1.77
C SER A 30 -0.01 13.39 -2.96
N THR A 31 0.45 13.97 -4.07
CA THR A 31 1.12 13.30 -5.19
C THR A 31 2.46 14.00 -5.43
N GLY A 32 3.11 14.41 -4.34
CA GLY A 32 4.08 15.50 -4.31
C GLY A 32 5.54 15.05 -4.33
N ASP A 33 6.37 15.92 -3.75
CA ASP A 33 7.82 15.81 -3.69
C ASP A 33 8.24 15.01 -2.45
N PHE A 34 9.06 13.97 -2.64
CA PHE A 34 9.64 13.17 -1.55
C PHE A 34 10.34 14.01 -0.48
N ASN A 35 10.92 15.16 -0.80
CA ASN A 35 11.57 16.05 0.15
C ASN A 35 10.58 16.79 1.06
N THR A 36 9.32 16.93 0.62
CA THR A 36 8.27 17.63 1.39
C THR A 36 7.53 16.66 2.30
N ASP A 37 7.20 15.48 1.80
CA ASP A 37 6.30 14.56 2.50
C ASP A 37 7.01 13.47 3.31
N PHE A 38 8.32 13.28 3.09
CA PHE A 38 9.11 12.26 3.73
C PHE A 38 10.44 12.80 4.27
N HIS A 39 10.92 12.18 5.35
CA HIS A 39 12.27 12.39 5.87
C HIS A 39 13.06 11.07 5.83
N ILE A 40 14.38 11.18 5.73
CA ILE A 40 15.28 10.04 5.79
C ILE A 40 15.42 9.59 7.24
N THR A 41 15.20 8.31 7.50
CA THR A 41 15.29 7.72 8.84
C THR A 41 16.61 7.00 9.09
N TRP A 42 17.30 6.57 8.03
CA TRP A 42 18.60 5.92 8.15
C TRP A 42 19.48 6.12 6.92
N SER A 43 20.79 6.29 7.16
CA SER A 43 21.85 6.44 6.17
C SER A 43 21.55 7.44 5.05
N PRO A 44 21.61 8.77 5.32
CA PRO A 44 21.35 9.79 4.31
C PRO A 44 22.24 9.72 3.08
N SER A 45 23.47 9.21 3.20
CA SER A 45 24.36 8.99 2.05
C SER A 45 23.88 7.89 1.11
N HIS A 46 22.95 7.03 1.56
CA HIS A 46 22.39 5.90 0.81
C HIS A 46 20.97 6.17 0.31
N VAL A 47 20.51 7.43 0.41
CA VAL A 47 19.23 7.87 -0.11
C VAL A 47 19.45 9.06 -1.04
N ASN A 48 19.04 8.92 -2.29
CA ASN A 48 19.07 10.03 -3.24
C ASN A 48 17.64 10.34 -3.70
N THR A 49 17.33 11.62 -3.87
CA THR A 49 16.04 12.08 -4.42
C THR A 49 16.31 12.77 -5.75
N SER A 50 15.50 12.50 -6.77
CA SER A 50 15.65 13.16 -8.07
C SER A 50 15.45 14.68 -7.95
N ALA A 51 15.99 15.42 -8.92
CA ALA A 51 15.93 16.89 -8.93
C ALA A 51 14.49 17.44 -8.96
N ASP A 52 13.55 16.69 -9.53
CA ASP A 52 12.13 17.01 -9.57
C ASP A 52 11.36 16.53 -8.33
N GLY A 53 12.02 15.84 -7.39
CA GLY A 53 11.42 15.35 -6.16
C GLY A 53 10.51 14.12 -6.31
N HIS A 54 10.31 13.62 -7.53
CA HIS A 54 9.30 12.59 -7.82
C HIS A 54 9.82 11.15 -7.68
N SER A 55 11.13 10.95 -7.52
CA SER A 55 11.72 9.64 -7.28
C SER A 55 12.76 9.66 -6.17
N ARG A 56 12.87 8.55 -5.46
CA ARG A 56 13.85 8.33 -4.39
C ARG A 56 14.47 6.95 -4.53
N THR A 57 15.79 6.88 -4.52
CA THR A 57 16.53 5.62 -4.56
C THR A 57 16.97 5.24 -3.16
N LEU A 58 16.84 3.96 -2.83
CA LEU A 58 17.40 3.35 -1.63
C LEU A 58 18.59 2.47 -2.05
N MET A 59 19.73 2.67 -1.39
CA MET A 59 20.96 1.91 -1.61
C MET A 59 21.24 0.97 -0.42
N LEU A 60 21.80 -0.19 -0.74
CA LEU A 60 22.37 -1.13 0.21
C LEU A 60 23.75 -1.57 -0.28
N ASP A 61 24.73 -1.47 0.60
CA ASP A 61 26.06 -2.02 0.42
C ASP A 61 26.60 -2.56 1.77
N GLN A 62 27.89 -2.89 1.82
CA GLN A 62 28.50 -3.47 3.00
C GLN A 62 28.58 -2.48 4.19
N GLU A 63 28.49 -1.17 3.93
CA GLU A 63 28.52 -0.12 4.96
C GLU A 63 27.14 0.08 5.58
N SER A 64 26.08 0.15 4.77
CA SER A 64 24.74 0.38 5.29
C SER A 64 23.61 -0.03 4.35
N GLY A 65 22.44 -0.23 4.97
CA GLY A 65 21.15 -0.12 4.28
C GLY A 65 20.65 1.33 4.29
N SER A 66 19.39 1.52 3.92
CA SER A 66 18.77 2.85 3.88
C SER A 66 17.28 2.80 4.18
N SER A 67 16.74 3.90 4.71
CA SER A 67 15.29 4.01 4.93
C SER A 67 14.78 5.44 4.97
N PHE A 68 13.49 5.61 4.66
CA PHE A 68 12.76 6.86 4.86
C PHE A 68 11.36 6.60 5.42
N ALA A 69 10.76 7.65 5.99
CA ALA A 69 9.42 7.61 6.57
C ALA A 69 8.62 8.87 6.21
N SER A 70 7.29 8.74 6.16
CA SER A 70 6.40 9.88 5.95
C SER A 70 6.42 10.81 7.16
N ASN A 71 6.28 12.11 6.91
CA ASN A 71 6.19 13.13 7.96
C ASN A 71 4.86 13.02 8.73
N ASN A 72 3.81 12.58 8.05
CA ASN A 72 2.49 12.37 8.62
C ASN A 72 2.25 10.89 8.96
N MET A 73 1.36 10.68 9.93
CA MET A 73 0.75 9.37 10.19
C MET A 73 -0.65 9.33 9.58
N PHE A 74 -1.09 8.14 9.19
CA PHE A 74 -2.38 7.95 8.53
C PHE A 74 -3.25 6.95 9.28
N LEU A 75 -4.56 7.13 9.22
CA LEU A 75 -5.52 6.16 9.72
C LEU A 75 -6.59 5.93 8.65
N PHE A 76 -6.45 4.85 7.88
CA PHE A 76 -7.22 4.54 6.67
C PHE A 76 -6.90 5.43 5.46
N GLY A 77 -7.16 4.90 4.28
CA GLY A 77 -6.82 5.53 3.00
C GLY A 77 -6.44 4.53 1.92
N GLU A 78 -5.99 5.07 0.80
CA GLU A 78 -5.22 4.35 -0.21
C GLU A 78 -3.87 5.06 -0.38
N ILE A 79 -2.80 4.28 -0.30
CA ILE A 79 -1.44 4.78 -0.52
C ILE A 79 -0.77 3.94 -1.59
N ASP A 80 -0.46 4.59 -2.70
CA ASP A 80 0.18 4.02 -3.88
C ASP A 80 1.66 4.41 -3.88
N MET A 81 2.52 3.45 -4.22
CA MET A 81 3.95 3.68 -4.44
C MET A 81 4.37 2.97 -5.73
N ARG A 82 4.98 3.67 -6.68
CA ARG A 82 5.62 2.99 -7.81
C ARG A 82 6.99 2.53 -7.40
N ILE A 83 7.30 1.26 -7.63
CA ILE A 83 8.56 0.65 -7.21
C ILE A 83 9.17 -0.09 -8.39
N LYS A 84 10.47 0.10 -8.59
CA LYS A 84 11.32 -0.69 -9.48
C LYS A 84 12.43 -1.33 -8.67
N LEU A 85 12.51 -2.66 -8.72
CA LEU A 85 13.41 -3.47 -7.89
C LEU A 85 14.83 -3.55 -8.47
N ILE A 86 15.74 -4.12 -7.68
CA ILE A 86 17.15 -4.28 -8.02
C ILE A 86 17.29 -5.23 -9.21
N LEU A 87 17.95 -4.77 -10.27
CA LEU A 87 18.24 -5.57 -11.44
C LEU A 87 19.41 -6.52 -11.20
N GLY A 88 19.30 -7.76 -11.68
CA GLY A 88 20.40 -8.73 -11.66
C GLY A 88 20.43 -9.57 -10.38
N TYR A 89 21.61 -9.67 -9.76
CA TYR A 89 21.78 -10.44 -8.52
C TYR A 89 21.29 -9.59 -7.34
N SER A 90 20.32 -10.10 -6.58
CA SER A 90 19.75 -9.42 -5.41
C SER A 90 19.49 -10.35 -4.24
N ALA A 91 20.05 -11.58 -4.27
CA ALA A 91 19.88 -12.54 -3.19
C ALA A 91 20.29 -11.93 -1.84
N GLY A 92 19.55 -12.29 -0.78
CA GLY A 92 19.72 -11.77 0.57
C GLY A 92 19.15 -10.36 0.78
N THR A 93 18.86 -9.58 -0.26
CA THR A 93 18.29 -8.23 -0.10
C THR A 93 16.79 -8.27 0.19
N VAL A 94 16.32 -7.35 1.03
CA VAL A 94 14.90 -7.10 1.29
C VAL A 94 14.60 -5.62 1.11
N LEU A 95 13.75 -5.29 0.13
CA LEU A 95 13.08 -3.99 0.08
C LEU A 95 11.74 -4.11 0.79
N ALA A 96 11.51 -3.32 1.83
CA ALA A 96 10.21 -3.23 2.50
C ALA A 96 9.52 -1.91 2.14
N TYR A 97 8.21 -1.98 1.91
CA TYR A 97 7.29 -0.85 1.76
C TYR A 97 6.07 -1.13 2.62
N TYR A 98 5.87 -0.35 3.68
CA TYR A 98 4.97 -0.75 4.76
C TYR A 98 4.38 0.42 5.54
N LEU A 99 3.27 0.15 6.20
CA LEU A 99 2.69 1.03 7.22
C LEU A 99 2.92 0.41 8.59
N THR A 100 3.36 1.16 9.58
CA THR A 100 3.56 0.66 10.96
C THR A 100 3.17 1.71 12.00
N SER A 101 2.58 1.29 13.11
CA SER A 101 2.31 2.16 14.27
C SER A 101 3.46 2.14 15.28
N ASP A 102 3.65 3.26 15.98
CA ASP A 102 4.69 3.39 16.99
C ASP A 102 4.15 3.01 18.39
N ARG A 103 3.79 1.73 18.57
CA ARG A 103 3.28 1.17 19.83
C ARG A 103 3.90 -0.20 20.11
N PRO A 104 3.98 -0.64 21.39
CA PRO A 104 4.45 -1.98 21.72
C PRO A 104 3.63 -3.10 21.05
N ASN A 105 2.31 -2.93 21.01
CA ASN A 105 1.36 -3.79 20.31
C ASN A 105 1.10 -3.26 18.88
N ARG A 106 2.16 -2.99 18.13
CA ARG A 106 2.05 -2.31 16.84
C ARG A 106 1.10 -3.02 15.88
N ASP A 107 0.40 -2.20 15.10
CA ASP A 107 -0.26 -2.61 13.88
C ASP A 107 0.71 -2.37 12.72
N GLU A 108 0.75 -3.27 11.73
CA GLU A 108 1.67 -3.18 10.59
C GLU A 108 1.07 -3.84 9.35
N ILE A 109 1.34 -3.27 8.17
CA ILE A 109 0.90 -3.77 6.87
C ILE A 109 2.09 -3.74 5.92
N ASP A 110 2.53 -4.91 5.46
CA ASP A 110 3.80 -5.06 4.77
C ASP A 110 3.66 -5.48 3.31
N PHE A 111 4.46 -4.84 2.46
CA PHE A 111 5.05 -5.46 1.29
C PHE A 111 6.55 -5.63 1.53
N GLU A 112 7.06 -6.83 1.29
CA GLU A 112 8.48 -7.16 1.36
C GLU A 112 8.89 -7.87 0.08
N PHE A 113 9.83 -7.27 -0.66
CA PHE A 113 10.38 -7.83 -1.88
C PHE A 113 11.66 -8.56 -1.56
N LEU A 114 11.62 -9.89 -1.67
CA LEU A 114 12.74 -10.75 -1.37
C LEU A 114 13.52 -10.97 -2.67
N GLY A 115 14.77 -10.48 -2.68
CA GLY A 115 15.65 -10.61 -3.84
C GLY A 115 16.08 -12.05 -4.09
N ASN A 116 16.70 -12.26 -5.24
CA ASN A 116 17.05 -13.60 -5.71
C ASN A 116 18.35 -13.60 -6.52
N VAL A 117 18.88 -14.79 -6.79
CA VAL A 117 20.01 -14.94 -7.70
C VAL A 117 19.58 -14.56 -9.13
N THR A 118 20.53 -14.12 -9.96
CA THR A 118 20.26 -13.67 -11.33
C THR A 118 19.44 -14.69 -12.12
N GLY A 119 18.36 -14.23 -12.76
CA GLY A 119 17.48 -15.05 -13.60
C GLY A 119 16.39 -15.82 -12.85
N GLN A 120 16.37 -15.76 -11.52
CA GLN A 120 15.29 -16.31 -10.70
C GLN A 120 14.28 -15.21 -10.31
N PRO A 121 12.98 -15.56 -10.15
CA PRO A 121 11.95 -14.58 -9.87
C PRO A 121 12.07 -14.00 -8.45
N TYR A 122 11.76 -12.71 -8.32
CA TYR A 122 11.51 -12.08 -7.04
C TYR A 122 10.31 -12.72 -6.33
N ILE A 123 10.34 -12.75 -5.00
CA ILE A 123 9.17 -13.07 -4.18
C ILE A 123 8.62 -11.77 -3.61
N LEU A 124 7.31 -11.56 -3.77
CA LEU A 124 6.58 -10.56 -3.00
C LEU A 124 5.95 -11.24 -1.79
N GLN A 125 6.44 -10.91 -0.60
CA GLN A 125 5.85 -11.27 0.67
C GLN A 125 4.92 -10.14 1.14
N THR A 126 3.80 -10.51 1.75
CA THR A 126 2.95 -9.59 2.49
C THR A 126 2.75 -10.10 3.90
N ASN A 127 2.63 -9.21 4.87
CA ASN A 127 2.33 -9.55 6.25
C ASN A 127 1.35 -8.54 6.86
N ILE A 128 0.69 -8.96 7.94
CA ILE A 128 -0.25 -8.11 8.69
C ILE A 128 0.00 -8.34 10.19
N TYR A 129 0.46 -7.30 10.87
CA TYR A 129 0.45 -7.24 12.33
C TYR A 129 -0.80 -6.50 12.79
N ALA A 130 -1.49 -7.07 13.76
CA ALA A 130 -2.62 -6.46 14.43
C ALA A 130 -2.54 -6.74 15.92
N ASP A 131 -2.60 -5.68 16.74
CA ASP A 131 -2.46 -5.75 18.19
C ASP A 131 -1.17 -6.47 18.63
N GLY A 132 -0.06 -6.18 17.94
CA GLY A 132 1.27 -6.75 18.21
C GLY A 132 1.48 -8.18 17.69
N SER A 133 0.44 -8.83 17.17
CA SER A 133 0.54 -10.19 16.63
C SER A 133 0.66 -10.15 15.11
N GLY A 134 1.76 -10.72 14.57
CA GLY A 134 1.99 -10.92 13.14
C GLY A 134 1.80 -12.38 12.73
N ASN A 135 2.82 -12.96 12.08
CA ASN A 135 2.82 -14.34 11.57
C ASN A 135 1.73 -14.62 10.51
N ARG A 136 1.46 -13.64 9.65
CA ARG A 136 0.44 -13.77 8.60
C ARG A 136 1.06 -13.63 7.22
N GLU A 137 2.19 -14.28 6.99
CA GLU A 137 2.93 -14.15 5.74
C GLU A 137 2.17 -14.85 4.61
N GLU A 138 2.05 -14.16 3.48
CA GLU A 138 1.71 -14.76 2.20
C GLU A 138 2.80 -14.40 1.21
N ARG A 139 3.18 -15.32 0.32
CA ARG A 139 4.21 -15.09 -0.70
C ARG A 139 3.67 -15.39 -2.08
N ILE A 140 3.97 -14.53 -3.04
CA ILE A 140 3.64 -14.73 -4.45
C ILE A 140 4.85 -14.52 -5.35
N TYR A 141 4.84 -15.16 -6.52
CA TYR A 141 5.60 -14.69 -7.67
C TYR A 141 4.79 -13.66 -8.47
N LEU A 142 5.46 -12.64 -9.00
CA LEU A 142 4.83 -11.65 -9.87
C LEU A 142 4.68 -12.18 -11.30
N TRP A 143 3.66 -11.69 -12.03
CA TRP A 143 3.40 -12.04 -13.43
C TRP A 143 4.18 -11.19 -14.44
N PHE A 144 5.20 -10.48 -13.96
CA PHE A 144 6.11 -9.63 -14.72
C PHE A 144 7.47 -9.60 -14.03
N ASP A 145 8.49 -9.06 -14.70
CA ASP A 145 9.81 -8.82 -14.10
C ASP A 145 9.81 -7.43 -13.41
N PRO A 146 9.76 -7.36 -12.06
CA PRO A 146 9.66 -6.10 -11.32
C PRO A 146 10.94 -5.26 -11.35
N THR A 147 12.00 -5.74 -12.00
CA THR A 147 13.27 -5.02 -12.16
C THR A 147 13.33 -4.20 -13.45
N LYS A 148 12.44 -4.47 -14.41
CA LYS A 148 12.47 -3.87 -15.75
C LYS A 148 11.74 -2.54 -15.83
N ASP A 149 10.64 -2.40 -15.11
CA ASP A 149 9.83 -1.18 -15.11
C ASP A 149 9.21 -0.94 -13.73
N PHE A 150 8.68 0.26 -13.54
CA PHE A 150 7.93 0.63 -12.36
C PHE A 150 6.53 0.02 -12.38
N HIS A 151 6.19 -0.67 -11.29
CA HIS A 151 4.84 -1.13 -11.01
C HIS A 151 4.29 -0.45 -9.76
N THR A 152 2.97 -0.30 -9.69
CA THR A 152 2.33 0.34 -8.54
C THR A 152 2.05 -0.71 -7.46
N TYR A 153 2.38 -0.41 -6.22
CA TYR A 153 2.07 -1.23 -5.06
C TYR A 153 1.20 -0.41 -4.12
N SER A 154 -0.05 -0.86 -3.93
CA SER A 154 -1.06 -0.07 -3.23
C SER A 154 -1.49 -0.75 -1.95
N ILE A 155 -1.54 0.02 -0.87
CA ILE A 155 -2.17 -0.35 0.39
C ILE A 155 -3.50 0.38 0.48
N PHE A 156 -4.60 -0.32 0.25
CA PHE A 156 -5.95 0.18 0.53
C PHE A 156 -6.38 -0.32 1.90
N TRP A 157 -6.68 0.60 2.82
CA TRP A 157 -7.00 0.28 4.21
C TRP A 157 -8.21 1.09 4.65
N ASN A 158 -9.28 0.41 5.06
CA ASN A 158 -10.46 1.05 5.64
C ASN A 158 -10.96 0.26 6.85
N LEU A 159 -12.11 0.66 7.40
CA LEU A 159 -12.73 0.00 8.55
C LEU A 159 -13.18 -1.44 8.31
N TYR A 160 -13.19 -1.92 7.06
CA TYR A 160 -13.79 -3.19 6.68
C TYR A 160 -12.76 -4.19 6.19
N GLN A 161 -11.68 -3.70 5.56
CA GLN A 161 -10.67 -4.55 4.94
C GLN A 161 -9.37 -3.78 4.72
N ILE A 162 -8.29 -4.54 4.65
CA ILE A 162 -7.03 -4.17 4.01
C ILE A 162 -6.98 -4.93 2.69
N VAL A 163 -6.70 -4.23 1.59
CA VAL A 163 -6.48 -4.80 0.26
C VAL A 163 -5.08 -4.39 -0.18
N LEU A 164 -4.23 -5.38 -0.44
CA LEU A 164 -2.92 -5.17 -1.03
C LEU A 164 -3.02 -5.44 -2.51
N MET A 165 -2.58 -4.48 -3.33
CA MET A 165 -2.70 -4.56 -4.79
C MET A 165 -1.34 -4.35 -5.46
N VAL A 166 -1.16 -5.04 -6.57
CA VAL A 166 -0.07 -4.81 -7.52
C VAL A 166 -0.71 -4.32 -8.81
N ASP A 167 -0.31 -3.13 -9.24
CA ASP A 167 -0.99 -2.27 -10.21
C ASP A 167 -2.45 -2.03 -9.80
N TRP A 168 -3.39 -2.78 -10.35
CA TRP A 168 -4.82 -2.76 -9.98
C TRP A 168 -5.35 -4.13 -9.55
N VAL A 169 -4.46 -5.12 -9.44
CA VAL A 169 -4.79 -6.53 -9.16
C VAL A 169 -4.67 -6.76 -7.65
N PRO A 170 -5.77 -7.07 -6.95
CA PRO A 170 -5.69 -7.47 -5.55
C PRO A 170 -4.90 -8.77 -5.44
N VAL A 171 -3.81 -8.71 -4.69
CA VAL A 171 -2.99 -9.87 -4.37
C VAL A 171 -3.36 -10.45 -3.01
N ARG A 172 -3.88 -9.64 -2.09
CA ARG A 172 -4.32 -10.10 -0.77
C ARG A 172 -5.49 -9.25 -0.24
N VAL A 173 -6.35 -9.88 0.54
CA VAL A 173 -7.35 -9.19 1.35
C VAL A 173 -7.33 -9.70 2.79
N TYR A 174 -7.30 -8.78 3.74
CA TYR A 174 -7.44 -9.06 5.17
C TYR A 174 -8.70 -8.37 5.68
N ARG A 175 -9.69 -9.16 6.10
CA ARG A 175 -11.02 -8.67 6.48
C ARG A 175 -11.03 -8.29 7.96
N ASN A 176 -11.77 -7.23 8.29
CA ASN A 176 -12.08 -6.92 9.67
C ASN A 176 -13.16 -7.88 10.18
N HIS A 177 -12.73 -8.87 10.95
CA HIS A 177 -13.58 -9.86 11.65
C HIS A 177 -13.49 -9.66 13.18
N ALA A 178 -13.43 -8.40 13.63
CA ALA A 178 -13.34 -8.08 15.06
C ALA A 178 -14.57 -8.54 15.86
N ASP A 179 -15.71 -8.72 15.21
CA ASP A 179 -16.92 -9.35 15.74
C ASP A 179 -16.72 -10.84 16.06
N GLU A 180 -15.79 -11.50 15.37
CA GLU A 180 -15.37 -12.89 15.60
C GLU A 180 -14.04 -12.99 16.39
N GLY A 181 -13.64 -11.89 17.06
CA GLY A 181 -12.44 -11.85 17.90
C GLY A 181 -11.11 -11.74 17.15
N VAL A 182 -11.13 -11.50 15.82
CA VAL A 182 -9.91 -11.30 15.03
C VAL A 182 -9.42 -9.85 15.16
N ALA A 183 -8.16 -9.67 15.56
CA ALA A 183 -7.54 -8.34 15.62
C ALA A 183 -7.44 -7.70 14.23
N PHE A 184 -7.69 -6.40 14.16
CA PHE A 184 -7.63 -5.62 12.92
C PHE A 184 -7.10 -4.20 13.20
N PRO A 185 -6.20 -3.64 12.36
CA PRO A 185 -5.70 -2.27 12.48
C PRO A 185 -6.81 -1.23 12.31
N ARG A 186 -7.44 -0.79 13.40
CA ARG A 186 -8.59 0.16 13.37
C ARG A 186 -8.47 1.36 14.29
N TRP A 187 -7.40 1.43 15.06
CA TRP A 187 -7.24 2.42 16.13
C TRP A 187 -5.91 3.14 16.07
N GLN A 188 -4.84 2.45 15.69
CA GLN A 188 -3.50 3.01 15.70
C GLN A 188 -3.22 3.69 14.36
N PRO A 189 -2.92 4.99 14.34
CA PRO A 189 -2.41 5.61 13.13
C PRO A 189 -1.03 5.02 12.79
N MET A 190 -0.71 4.91 11.51
CA MET A 190 0.52 4.30 11.02
C MET A 190 1.32 5.26 10.14
N THR A 191 2.63 5.21 10.27
CA THR A 191 3.59 5.94 9.42
C THR A 191 3.93 5.07 8.21
N LEU A 192 3.96 5.67 7.02
CA LEU A 192 4.45 5.00 5.82
C LEU A 192 5.97 4.97 5.83
N LYS A 193 6.56 3.81 5.57
CA LYS A 193 8.00 3.62 5.58
C LYS A 193 8.43 2.80 4.36
N ALA A 194 9.67 3.04 3.94
CA ALA A 194 10.37 2.13 3.04
C ALA A 194 11.82 1.97 3.50
N SER A 195 12.35 0.75 3.35
CA SER A 195 13.72 0.41 3.74
C SER A 195 14.32 -0.64 2.82
N LEU A 196 15.63 -0.57 2.59
CA LEU A 196 16.40 -1.60 1.88
C LEU A 196 17.50 -2.11 2.80
N TRP A 197 17.54 -3.42 3.05
CA TRP A 197 18.41 -4.02 4.06
C TRP A 197 18.78 -5.48 3.73
N ASN A 198 19.77 -6.01 4.45
CA ASN A 198 20.23 -7.39 4.32
C ASN A 198 19.40 -8.35 5.18
N GLY A 199 18.61 -9.22 4.54
CA GLY A 199 17.82 -10.29 5.14
C GLY A 199 18.42 -11.69 4.99
N ASP A 200 19.75 -11.82 4.91
CA ASP A 200 20.51 -13.06 4.68
C ASP A 200 20.05 -14.28 5.47
N SER A 201 19.51 -14.10 6.67
CA SER A 201 19.09 -15.22 7.50
C SER A 201 17.82 -15.92 6.99
N TRP A 202 17.06 -15.31 6.07
CA TRP A 202 15.77 -15.87 5.64
C TRP A 202 15.29 -15.46 4.24
N ALA A 203 15.76 -14.35 3.66
CA ALA A 203 15.13 -13.69 2.51
C ALA A 203 15.09 -14.56 1.25
N THR A 204 16.23 -15.14 0.86
CA THR A 204 16.33 -15.92 -0.39
C THR A 204 16.50 -17.40 -0.09
N ARG A 205 15.59 -18.23 -0.62
CA ARG A 205 15.54 -19.68 -0.36
C ARG A 205 15.63 -20.03 1.14
N GLY A 206 14.93 -19.27 1.99
CA GLY A 206 14.97 -19.49 3.44
C GLY A 206 16.32 -19.16 4.08
N GLY A 207 17.15 -18.36 3.41
CA GLY A 207 18.49 -17.98 3.87
C GLY A 207 19.62 -18.85 3.31
N GLU A 208 19.38 -19.72 2.33
CA GLU A 208 20.46 -20.48 1.68
C GLU A 208 21.37 -19.58 0.83
N ASP A 209 20.78 -18.65 0.06
CA ASP A 209 21.54 -17.68 -0.73
C ASP A 209 21.75 -16.40 0.07
N LYS A 210 22.99 -15.93 0.07
CA LYS A 210 23.43 -14.74 0.81
C LYS A 210 23.65 -13.56 -0.14
N VAL A 211 23.71 -12.36 0.43
CA VAL A 211 24.19 -11.18 -0.27
C VAL A 211 25.64 -11.41 -0.72
N ASP A 212 25.88 -11.26 -2.02
CA ASP A 212 27.21 -11.14 -2.60
C ASP A 212 27.54 -9.66 -2.76
N TRP A 213 28.26 -9.09 -1.78
CA TRP A 213 28.62 -7.68 -1.76
C TRP A 213 29.43 -7.23 -2.98
N SER A 214 30.08 -8.14 -3.71
CA SER A 214 30.77 -7.82 -4.97
C SER A 214 29.82 -7.44 -6.11
N LYS A 215 28.51 -7.69 -5.94
CA LYS A 215 27.43 -7.30 -6.87
C LYS A 215 26.77 -5.98 -6.49
N GLY A 216 27.15 -5.39 -5.35
CA GLY A 216 26.66 -4.10 -4.91
C GLY A 216 27.26 -2.92 -5.68
N PRO A 217 26.78 -1.69 -5.41
CA PRO A 217 25.67 -1.40 -4.51
C PRO A 217 24.32 -1.87 -5.08
N PHE A 218 23.45 -2.37 -4.21
CA PHE A 218 22.09 -2.77 -4.56
C PHE A 218 21.18 -1.55 -4.48
N VAL A 219 20.50 -1.21 -5.58
CA VAL A 219 19.68 -0.01 -5.65
C VAL A 219 18.26 -0.35 -6.07
N ALA A 220 17.29 0.07 -5.26
CA ALA A 220 15.87 0.07 -5.61
C ALA A 220 15.37 1.52 -5.77
N THR A 221 14.40 1.73 -6.66
CA THR A 221 13.84 3.07 -6.91
C THR A 221 12.36 3.09 -6.58
N LEU A 222 11.94 4.12 -5.83
CA LEU A 222 10.57 4.41 -5.47
C LEU A 222 10.17 5.73 -6.13
N GLY A 223 8.95 5.87 -6.61
CA GLY A 223 8.56 7.01 -7.42
C GLY A 223 7.06 7.24 -7.48
N ASP A 224 6.68 8.44 -7.95
CA ASP A 224 5.31 8.87 -8.27
C ASP A 224 4.25 8.36 -7.28
N TYR A 225 4.52 8.52 -5.99
CA TYR A 225 3.59 8.05 -4.98
C TYR A 225 2.30 8.87 -4.99
N LYS A 226 1.23 8.27 -4.48
CA LYS A 226 -0.02 8.95 -4.22
C LYS A 226 -0.51 8.57 -2.84
N ILE A 227 -0.69 9.56 -1.98
CA ILE A 227 -1.29 9.42 -0.66
C ILE A 227 -2.69 10.03 -0.73
N ASP A 228 -3.72 9.19 -0.71
CA ASP A 228 -5.12 9.58 -0.57
C ASP A 228 -5.67 8.92 0.70
N ALA A 229 -5.26 9.46 1.85
CA ALA A 229 -5.44 8.86 3.16
C ALA A 229 -5.80 9.89 4.23
N CYS A 230 -6.40 9.46 5.34
CA CYS A 230 -6.70 10.39 6.42
C CYS A 230 -5.44 10.68 7.24
N VAL A 231 -4.91 11.90 7.15
CA VAL A 231 -3.86 12.39 8.06
C VAL A 231 -4.40 12.40 9.49
N TRP A 232 -3.67 11.74 10.40
CA TRP A 232 -4.03 11.66 11.81
C TRP A 232 -3.97 13.03 12.50
N LYS A 233 -5.08 13.45 13.12
CA LYS A 233 -5.20 14.71 13.87
C LYS A 233 -5.59 14.50 15.33
N GLY A 234 -5.15 13.39 15.93
CA GLY A 234 -5.39 13.09 17.36
C GLY A 234 -6.77 12.50 17.70
N ASN A 235 -7.68 12.38 16.73
CA ASN A 235 -9.01 11.79 16.97
C ASN A 235 -9.45 10.89 15.80
N PRO A 236 -9.76 9.60 16.05
CA PRO A 236 -10.11 8.66 15.00
C PRO A 236 -11.44 8.97 14.33
N ARG A 237 -12.33 9.75 14.95
CA ARG A 237 -13.62 10.13 14.36
C ARG A 237 -13.45 10.85 13.02
N PHE A 238 -12.39 11.63 12.85
CA PHE A 238 -12.11 12.35 11.60
C PHE A 238 -11.84 11.43 10.42
N CYS A 239 -11.33 10.23 10.66
CA CYS A 239 -10.97 9.26 9.62
C CYS A 239 -12.01 8.17 9.40
N ARG A 240 -12.95 8.01 10.35
CA ARG A 240 -13.95 6.93 10.37
C ARG A 240 -15.28 7.30 9.73
N ALA A 241 -15.61 8.59 9.68
CA ALA A 241 -16.83 9.04 9.02
C ALA A 241 -16.75 8.78 7.52
N GLY A 242 -17.83 8.28 6.92
CA GLY A 242 -17.97 8.22 5.47
C GLY A 242 -18.26 9.61 4.92
N SER A 243 -17.40 10.11 4.05
CA SER A 243 -17.55 11.43 3.41
C SER A 243 -16.97 11.38 1.99
N ASN A 244 -16.99 12.50 1.28
CA ASN A 244 -16.22 12.62 0.04
C ASN A 244 -14.71 12.65 0.28
N SER A 245 -14.26 13.16 1.43
CA SER A 245 -12.84 13.16 1.81
C SER A 245 -12.36 11.79 2.30
N ASN A 246 -13.24 10.99 2.91
CA ASN A 246 -12.96 9.62 3.36
C ASN A 246 -13.72 8.64 2.48
N TRP A 247 -13.51 8.73 1.17
CA TRP A 247 -14.30 8.00 0.18
C TRP A 247 -14.15 6.49 0.31
N TRP A 248 -13.03 6.00 0.86
CA TRP A 248 -12.75 4.58 1.15
C TRP A 248 -13.74 3.95 2.14
N ASN A 249 -14.45 4.74 2.95
CA ASN A 249 -15.47 4.26 3.88
C ASN A 249 -16.87 4.10 3.23
N LYS A 250 -17.04 4.43 1.94
CA LYS A 250 -18.34 4.29 1.25
C LYS A 250 -18.79 2.82 1.19
N PRO A 251 -20.10 2.53 1.28
CA PRO A 251 -20.61 1.14 1.32
C PRO A 251 -20.10 0.23 0.20
N ARG A 252 -19.89 0.76 -1.01
CA ARG A 252 -19.38 0.01 -2.17
C ARG A 252 -17.94 -0.51 -2.01
N LEU A 253 -17.19 -0.01 -1.03
CA LEU A 253 -15.78 -0.37 -0.78
C LEU A 253 -15.61 -1.23 0.49
N ARG A 254 -16.72 -1.72 1.04
CA ARG A 254 -16.73 -2.65 2.17
C ARG A 254 -16.23 -4.04 1.82
N SER A 255 -16.24 -4.40 0.54
CA SER A 255 -15.76 -5.69 0.03
C SER A 255 -15.28 -5.51 -1.42
N LEU A 256 -14.51 -6.47 -1.91
CA LEU A 256 -14.04 -6.52 -3.30
C LEU A 256 -15.21 -6.65 -4.28
N THR A 257 -15.11 -5.95 -5.41
CA THR A 257 -16.03 -6.14 -6.54
C THR A 257 -15.91 -7.54 -7.13
N GLY A 258 -16.93 -8.00 -7.88
CA GLY A 258 -16.88 -9.30 -8.55
C GLY A 258 -15.68 -9.47 -9.50
N ARG A 259 -15.23 -8.38 -10.15
CA ARG A 259 -14.03 -8.38 -10.99
C ARG A 259 -12.76 -8.55 -10.15
N GLN A 260 -12.61 -7.78 -9.08
CA GLN A 260 -11.48 -7.90 -8.14
C GLN A 260 -11.40 -9.29 -7.52
N ARG A 261 -12.53 -9.90 -7.13
CA ARG A 261 -12.56 -11.27 -6.62
C ARG A 261 -12.06 -12.30 -7.63
N ARG A 262 -12.37 -12.14 -8.93
CA ARG A 262 -11.87 -13.03 -9.99
C ARG A 262 -10.36 -12.88 -10.17
N LEU A 263 -9.85 -11.65 -10.16
CA LEU A 263 -8.42 -11.36 -10.24
C LEU A 263 -7.66 -11.94 -9.03
N LEU A 264 -8.17 -11.74 -7.81
CA LEU A 264 -7.59 -12.33 -6.61
C LEU A 264 -7.55 -13.87 -6.72
N LYS A 265 -8.64 -14.52 -7.15
CA LYS A 265 -8.66 -15.97 -7.38
C LYS A 265 -7.61 -16.43 -8.39
N TRP A 266 -7.36 -15.65 -9.43
CA TRP A 266 -6.30 -15.92 -10.40
C TRP A 266 -4.91 -15.84 -9.75
N VAL A 267 -4.64 -14.79 -8.94
CA VAL A 267 -3.38 -14.70 -8.16
C VAL A 267 -3.23 -15.89 -7.23
N ARG A 268 -4.26 -16.21 -6.45
CA ARG A 268 -4.26 -17.36 -5.53
C ARG A 268 -3.98 -18.68 -6.24
N LYS A 269 -4.49 -18.86 -7.45
CA LYS A 269 -4.34 -20.11 -8.21
C LYS A 269 -2.99 -20.27 -8.88
N TYR A 270 -2.43 -19.19 -9.45
CA TYR A 270 -1.28 -19.28 -10.34
C TYR A 270 0.01 -18.66 -9.78
N HIS A 271 -0.08 -17.84 -8.73
CA HIS A 271 1.03 -17.04 -8.24
C HIS A 271 1.36 -17.25 -6.77
N LEU A 272 0.41 -17.74 -5.96
CA LEU A 272 0.61 -17.99 -4.53
C LEU A 272 1.52 -19.19 -4.30
N ILE A 273 2.60 -18.98 -3.55
CA ILE A 273 3.59 -20.02 -3.22
C ILE A 273 3.67 -20.32 -1.72
N TYR A 274 3.19 -19.41 -0.87
CA TYR A 274 3.04 -19.63 0.57
C TYR A 274 1.82 -18.88 1.10
N ASP A 275 1.06 -19.54 1.97
CA ASP A 275 -0.08 -18.99 2.69
C ASP A 275 -0.05 -19.54 4.11
N TYR A 276 0.10 -18.66 5.10
CA TYR A 276 0.08 -19.03 6.52
C TYR A 276 -1.19 -19.81 6.91
N CYS A 277 -2.34 -19.56 6.26
CA CYS A 277 -3.57 -20.30 6.49
C CYS A 277 -3.55 -21.74 5.97
N GLN A 278 -2.51 -22.14 5.23
CA GLN A 278 -2.30 -23.50 4.74
C GLN A 278 -1.10 -24.18 5.41
N ASP A 279 -0.56 -23.61 6.49
CA ASP A 279 0.61 -24.11 7.21
C ASP A 279 0.25 -24.58 8.64
N PRO A 280 -0.46 -25.71 8.80
CA PRO A 280 -0.84 -26.20 10.12
C PRO A 280 0.38 -26.61 10.95
N LYS A 281 1.53 -26.90 10.33
CA LYS A 281 2.75 -27.27 11.03
C LYS A 281 3.28 -26.08 11.83
N ARG A 282 3.31 -24.89 11.23
CA ARG A 282 3.72 -23.65 11.90
C ARG A 282 2.83 -23.30 13.09
N PHE A 283 1.54 -23.59 13.00
CA PHE A 283 0.56 -23.26 14.04
C PHE A 283 0.17 -24.43 14.94
N HIS A 284 0.96 -25.51 14.96
CA HIS A 284 0.72 -26.69 15.81
C HIS A 284 -0.73 -27.25 15.68
N GLY A 285 -1.29 -27.20 14.47
CA GLY A 285 -2.66 -27.63 14.15
C GLY A 285 -3.76 -26.62 14.45
N GLN A 286 -3.45 -25.47 15.06
CA GLN A 286 -4.41 -24.43 15.43
C GLN A 286 -4.23 -23.17 14.58
N LEU A 287 -4.78 -23.19 13.37
CA LEU A 287 -4.70 -22.05 12.45
C LEU A 287 -5.39 -20.79 13.03
N PRO A 288 -4.91 -19.58 12.69
CA PRO A 288 -5.57 -18.33 13.08
C PRO A 288 -7.04 -18.28 12.65
N THR A 289 -7.90 -17.73 13.51
CA THR A 289 -9.37 -17.73 13.32
C THR A 289 -9.80 -17.18 11.97
N GLU A 290 -9.15 -16.14 11.46
CA GLU A 290 -9.47 -15.53 10.16
C GLU A 290 -9.22 -16.43 8.94
N CYS A 291 -8.54 -17.57 9.13
CA CYS A 291 -8.28 -18.53 8.07
C CYS A 291 -9.54 -19.32 7.68
N SER A 292 -10.47 -19.53 8.62
CA SER A 292 -11.74 -20.22 8.37
C SER A 292 -12.89 -19.26 8.03
N LEU A 293 -12.71 -17.96 8.23
CA LEU A 293 -13.74 -16.95 7.99
C LEU A 293 -13.82 -16.50 6.52
N PRO A 294 -14.97 -15.95 6.08
CA PRO A 294 -15.13 -15.44 4.72
C PRO A 294 -14.09 -14.38 4.35
N LYS A 295 -13.49 -14.53 3.16
CA LYS A 295 -12.50 -13.58 2.64
C LYS A 295 -13.12 -12.34 1.97
N TYR A 296 -14.42 -12.36 1.61
CA TYR A 296 -15.10 -11.27 0.90
C TYR A 296 -16.63 -11.26 1.09
#